data_AF-A0A0P0FWJ8-F1
#
_entry.id   AF-A0A0P0FWJ8-F1
#
_cell.length_a   1.000
_cell.length_b   1.000
_cell.length_c   1.000
_cell.angle_alpha   90.00
_cell.angle_beta   90.00
_cell.angle_gamma   90.00
#
_symmetry.space_group_name_H-M   'P 1'
#
loop_
_entity.id
_entity.type
_entity.pdbx_description
1 polymer ?
#
loop_
_entity_poly.entity_id
_entity_poly.type
_entity_poly.pdbx_seq_one_letter_code
_entity_poly.pdbx_strand_id
1 'polypeptide(L)'
;MKRILLSFAFLFSVLIATAQDACLNDVVNTLKDRISLAGYAQVGYTYDDADDGSNTFDIKRVIFMAQGKITDRWLCYFMYSFANTGKILEAYTEYKFLPQLTARIGQFKTMYTIENPMSPCYVELINCYAQSVNYLAGINGSDPLYGSSSGRDMGLLIYGDLFGKLVNYNLALMNGQGINLKDKNNQKDIVGSLMVHPLDWLSVGGSFVKGKGCAVATSTLNPDIQVGENYTRNRWSAGAVIKTKPVDVRTEYLAGKDGHVKSDGYYVTASAHVFPKVDVIASYDYFNKSKVLDDKQTNYVVGLQYWFYPKCRVQAQYTYCNRHIGENSNLLQAQLQVRF
;
A
#
# COMPACT_ATOMS: atom_id res chain seq x y z
N MET A 1 4.48 59.97 -40.32
CA MET A 1 3.48 59.02 -39.76
C MET A 1 3.93 57.55 -39.79
N LYS A 2 4.50 57.02 -40.89
CA LYS A 2 4.93 55.60 -40.96
C LYS A 2 6.00 55.15 -39.94
N ARG A 3 6.93 56.01 -39.50
CA ARG A 3 7.96 55.66 -38.51
C ARG A 3 7.46 55.55 -37.06
N ILE A 4 6.38 56.25 -36.70
CA ILE A 4 5.81 56.22 -35.34
C ILE A 4 4.96 54.95 -35.13
N LEU A 5 4.23 54.50 -36.17
CA LEU A 5 3.45 53.26 -36.14
C LEU A 5 4.30 51.99 -35.98
N LEU A 6 5.50 51.96 -36.58
CA LEU A 6 6.45 50.84 -36.43
C LEU A 6 7.03 50.74 -35.02
N SER A 7 7.32 51.88 -34.37
CA SER A 7 7.78 51.91 -32.97
C SER A 7 6.70 51.47 -31.99
N PHE A 8 5.43 51.85 -32.22
CA PHE A 8 4.30 51.38 -31.40
C PHE A 8 4.02 49.89 -31.58
N ALA A 9 4.15 49.35 -32.80
CA ALA A 9 3.99 47.92 -33.06
C ALA A 9 5.10 47.09 -32.39
N PHE A 10 6.33 47.60 -32.33
CA PHE A 10 7.46 46.95 -31.65
C PHE A 10 7.36 47.02 -30.12
N LEU A 11 6.84 48.13 -29.57
CA LEU A 11 6.53 48.24 -28.13
C LEU A 11 5.37 47.33 -27.72
N PHE A 12 4.34 47.19 -28.55
CA PHE A 12 3.23 46.27 -28.30
C PHE A 12 3.65 44.80 -28.39
N SER A 13 4.52 44.42 -29.31
CA SER A 13 5.02 43.03 -29.41
C SER A 13 5.91 42.64 -28.23
N VAL A 14 6.73 43.56 -27.71
CA VAL A 14 7.53 43.34 -26.49
C VAL A 14 6.64 43.25 -25.23
N LEU A 15 5.57 44.05 -25.15
CA LEU A 15 4.58 43.96 -24.06
C LEU A 15 3.77 42.66 -24.09
N ILE A 16 3.43 42.15 -25.28
CA ILE A 16 2.72 40.86 -25.40
C ILE A 16 3.64 39.68 -25.06
N ALA A 17 4.91 39.71 -25.48
CA ALA A 17 5.89 38.67 -25.13
C ALA A 17 6.16 38.62 -23.61
N THR A 18 6.37 39.78 -22.99
CA THR A 18 6.60 39.86 -21.52
C THR A 18 5.35 39.51 -20.70
N ALA A 19 4.14 39.81 -21.19
CA ALA A 19 2.89 39.39 -20.55
C ALA A 19 2.62 37.88 -20.72
N GLN A 20 2.99 37.29 -21.85
CA GLN A 20 2.95 35.83 -22.03
C GLN A 20 3.98 35.13 -21.15
N ASP A 21 5.19 35.66 -21.01
CA ASP A 21 6.22 35.13 -20.11
C ASP A 21 5.81 35.27 -18.63
N ALA A 22 5.20 36.39 -18.22
CA ALA A 22 4.67 36.56 -16.88
C ALA A 22 3.52 35.58 -16.58
N CYS A 23 2.56 35.43 -17.50
CA CYS A 23 1.46 34.47 -17.40
C CYS A 23 1.96 33.01 -17.39
N LEU A 24 2.95 32.68 -18.22
CA LEU A 24 3.56 31.36 -18.26
C LEU A 24 4.32 31.07 -16.97
N ASN A 25 5.10 32.02 -16.46
CA ASN A 25 5.80 31.89 -15.19
C ASN A 25 4.82 31.75 -14.02
N ASP A 26 3.73 32.50 -14.01
CA ASP A 26 2.69 32.40 -12.98
C ASP A 26 1.96 31.06 -13.04
N VAL A 27 1.65 30.55 -14.24
CA VAL A 27 1.07 29.21 -14.43
C VAL A 27 2.05 28.14 -14.00
N VAL A 28 3.32 28.22 -14.40
CA VAL A 28 4.37 27.26 -14.04
C VAL A 28 4.63 27.27 -12.53
N ASN A 29 4.69 28.45 -11.89
CA ASN A 29 4.85 28.58 -10.44
C ASN A 29 3.63 28.02 -9.71
N THR A 30 2.41 28.33 -10.17
CA THR A 30 1.17 27.78 -9.60
C THR A 30 1.11 26.26 -9.74
N LEU A 31 1.53 25.71 -10.89
CA LEU A 31 1.62 24.26 -11.10
C LEU A 31 2.71 23.64 -10.23
N LYS A 32 3.88 24.27 -10.10
CA LYS A 32 4.98 23.81 -9.26
C LYS A 32 4.61 23.75 -7.78
N ASP A 33 3.86 24.74 -7.28
CA ASP A 33 3.48 24.80 -5.88
C ASP A 33 2.33 23.83 -5.54
N ARG A 34 1.54 23.44 -6.55
CA ARG A 34 0.36 22.58 -6.38
C ARG A 34 0.57 21.14 -6.80
N ILE A 35 1.54 20.85 -7.66
CA ILE A 35 1.84 19.51 -8.15
C ILE A 35 3.10 18.98 -7.45
N SER A 36 2.96 17.86 -6.77
CA SER A 36 4.08 17.08 -6.25
C SER A 36 4.20 15.78 -7.04
N LEU A 37 5.40 15.55 -7.58
CA LEU A 37 5.76 14.31 -8.26
C LEU A 37 6.74 13.54 -7.37
N ALA A 38 6.55 12.23 -7.29
CA ALA A 38 7.44 11.32 -6.58
C ALA A 38 7.50 9.98 -7.28
N GLY A 39 8.58 9.23 -7.06
CA GLY A 39 8.70 7.90 -7.66
C GLY A 39 9.70 7.04 -6.93
N TYR A 40 9.60 5.74 -7.15
CA TYR A 40 10.63 4.82 -6.67
C TYR A 40 10.75 3.59 -7.56
N ALA A 41 11.97 3.05 -7.59
CA ALA A 41 12.28 1.78 -8.22
C ALA A 41 12.89 0.83 -7.17
N GLN A 42 12.50 -0.44 -7.25
CA GLN A 42 13.01 -1.53 -6.45
C GLN A 42 13.43 -2.65 -7.41
N VAL A 43 14.73 -2.87 -7.50
CA VAL A 43 15.34 -3.94 -8.30
C VAL A 43 16.15 -4.83 -7.38
N GLY A 44 16.26 -6.11 -7.70
CA GLY A 44 16.86 -7.04 -6.77
C GLY A 44 17.29 -8.35 -7.39
N TYR A 45 17.70 -9.24 -6.49
CA TYR A 45 17.95 -10.64 -6.76
C TYR A 45 17.18 -11.46 -5.75
N THR A 46 16.55 -12.53 -6.22
CA THR A 46 15.82 -13.50 -5.39
C THR A 46 16.35 -14.89 -5.70
N TYR A 47 16.73 -15.62 -4.66
CA TYR A 47 16.94 -17.06 -4.67
C TYR A 47 15.89 -17.68 -3.75
N ASP A 48 15.15 -18.66 -4.25
CA ASP A 48 14.13 -19.41 -3.50
C ASP A 48 14.31 -20.90 -3.81
N ASP A 49 14.53 -21.73 -2.80
CA ASP A 49 14.68 -23.18 -2.99
C ASP A 49 13.36 -23.95 -2.82
N ALA A 50 12.21 -23.26 -2.71
CA ALA A 50 10.91 -23.91 -2.70
C ALA A 50 10.63 -24.64 -4.03
N ASP A 51 9.95 -25.79 -3.93
CA ASP A 51 9.56 -26.66 -5.05
C ASP A 51 10.77 -27.04 -5.93
N ASP A 52 10.81 -26.64 -7.20
CA ASP A 52 11.92 -26.94 -8.13
C ASP A 52 13.13 -26.01 -7.96
N GLY A 53 13.05 -25.04 -7.04
CA GLY A 53 14.06 -24.02 -6.83
C GLY A 53 14.17 -23.03 -8.00
N SER A 54 14.48 -21.78 -7.68
CA SER A 54 14.64 -20.73 -8.68
C SER A 54 15.58 -19.64 -8.19
N ASN A 55 16.21 -18.95 -9.14
CA ASN A 55 16.86 -17.70 -8.84
C ASN A 55 16.83 -16.75 -10.02
N THR A 56 16.72 -15.45 -9.74
CA THR A 56 16.56 -14.45 -10.78
C THR A 56 16.91 -13.05 -10.31
N PHE A 57 17.37 -12.21 -11.25
CA PHE A 57 17.34 -10.77 -11.08
C PHE A 57 15.95 -10.25 -11.45
N ASP A 58 15.35 -9.45 -10.57
CA ASP A 58 13.98 -9.01 -10.72
C ASP A 58 13.82 -7.49 -10.60
N ILE A 59 12.76 -6.99 -11.24
CA ILE A 59 12.22 -5.67 -10.99
C ILE A 59 10.97 -5.87 -10.14
N LYS A 60 11.09 -5.66 -8.82
CA LYS A 60 9.96 -5.82 -7.92
C LYS A 60 8.91 -4.75 -8.15
N ARG A 61 9.33 -3.48 -8.22
CA ARG A 61 8.42 -2.32 -8.34
C ARG A 61 9.08 -1.16 -9.08
N VAL A 62 8.30 -0.51 -9.94
CA VAL A 62 8.64 0.81 -10.51
C VAL A 62 7.37 1.64 -10.44
N ILE A 63 7.33 2.60 -9.52
CA ILE A 63 6.13 3.37 -9.19
C ILE A 63 6.36 4.85 -9.45
N PHE A 64 5.37 5.48 -10.05
CA PHE A 64 5.27 6.94 -10.15
C PHE A 64 4.01 7.42 -9.46
N MET A 65 4.11 8.57 -8.80
CA MET A 65 3.05 9.20 -8.03
C MET A 65 2.98 10.67 -8.41
N ALA A 66 1.77 11.14 -8.69
CA ALA A 66 1.48 12.54 -8.94
C ALA A 66 0.35 12.99 -8.02
N GLN A 67 0.56 14.08 -7.30
CA GLN A 67 -0.42 14.68 -6.42
C GLN A 67 -0.67 16.13 -6.86
N GLY A 68 -1.92 16.48 -7.14
CA GLY A 68 -2.33 17.85 -7.44
C GLY A 68 -3.22 18.44 -6.34
N LYS A 69 -2.79 19.54 -5.72
CA LYS A 69 -3.60 20.35 -4.81
C LYS A 69 -4.42 21.36 -5.61
N ILE A 70 -5.68 21.03 -5.89
CA ILE A 70 -6.58 21.91 -6.64
C ILE A 70 -6.90 23.16 -5.81
N THR A 71 -7.16 22.97 -4.52
CA THR A 71 -7.28 24.02 -3.50
C THR A 71 -6.64 23.54 -2.19
N ASP A 72 -6.63 24.37 -1.14
CA ASP A 72 -6.17 23.95 0.20
C ASP A 72 -7.00 22.82 0.82
N ARG A 73 -8.19 22.57 0.27
CA ARG A 73 -9.13 21.52 0.74
C ARG A 73 -9.35 20.41 -0.27
N TRP A 74 -8.92 20.58 -1.52
CA TRP A 74 -9.22 19.63 -2.60
C TRP A 74 -7.93 19.10 -3.22
N LEU A 75 -7.79 17.77 -3.22
CA LEU A 75 -6.64 17.07 -3.75
C LEU A 75 -7.05 16.01 -4.78
N CYS A 76 -6.24 15.85 -5.80
CA CYS A 76 -6.27 14.72 -6.73
C CYS A 76 -4.96 13.95 -6.61
N TYR A 77 -5.03 12.62 -6.67
CA TYR A 77 -3.88 11.75 -6.56
C TYR A 77 -3.92 10.64 -7.62
N PHE A 78 -2.76 10.39 -8.21
CA PHE A 78 -2.55 9.35 -9.21
C PHE A 78 -1.28 8.56 -8.88
N MET A 79 -1.36 7.24 -8.94
CA MET A 79 -0.21 6.34 -8.78
C MET A 79 -0.27 5.26 -9.86
N TYR A 80 0.85 5.06 -10.56
CA TYR A 80 1.00 4.06 -11.61
C TYR A 80 2.17 3.13 -11.34
N SER A 81 1.98 1.83 -11.58
CA SER A 81 3.05 0.83 -11.59
C SER A 81 3.45 0.53 -13.02
N PHE A 82 4.75 0.62 -13.32
CA PHE A 82 5.32 0.25 -14.62
C PHE A 82 5.84 -1.20 -14.64
N ALA A 83 6.14 -1.77 -13.47
CA ALA A 83 6.63 -3.14 -13.36
C ALA A 83 5.47 -4.16 -13.31
N ASN A 84 5.72 -5.38 -13.81
CA ASN A 84 4.83 -6.55 -13.68
C ASN A 84 3.41 -6.29 -14.19
N THR A 85 3.33 -5.92 -15.48
CA THR A 85 2.13 -5.42 -16.19
C THR A 85 1.68 -4.05 -15.69
N GLY A 86 1.85 -3.05 -16.56
CA GLY A 86 1.52 -1.67 -16.26
C GLY A 86 0.07 -1.50 -15.82
N LYS A 87 -0.15 -0.88 -14.66
CA LYS A 87 -1.50 -0.68 -14.12
C LYS A 87 -1.60 0.55 -13.21
N ILE A 88 -2.79 1.14 -13.21
CA ILE A 88 -3.15 2.20 -12.26
C ILE A 88 -3.27 1.56 -10.88
N LEU A 89 -2.49 2.05 -9.92
CA LEU A 89 -2.58 1.63 -8.53
C LEU A 89 -3.62 2.50 -7.80
N GLU A 90 -3.49 3.81 -7.88
CA GLU A 90 -4.40 4.73 -7.19
C GLU A 90 -4.81 5.84 -8.13
N ALA A 91 -6.09 6.20 -8.05
CA ALA A 91 -6.69 7.29 -8.79
C ALA A 91 -7.88 7.76 -7.97
N TYR A 92 -7.70 8.82 -7.19
CA TYR A 92 -8.74 9.32 -6.32
C TYR A 92 -8.67 10.83 -6.18
N THR A 93 -9.78 11.39 -5.71
CA THR A 93 -9.83 12.76 -5.24
C THR A 93 -10.35 12.80 -3.82
N GLU A 94 -9.93 13.79 -3.05
CA GLU A 94 -10.43 13.99 -1.70
C GLU A 94 -10.72 15.46 -1.41
N TYR A 95 -11.74 15.65 -0.59
CA TYR A 95 -12.16 16.94 -0.09
C TYR A 95 -12.13 16.96 1.44
N LYS A 96 -11.35 17.89 1.99
CA LYS A 96 -11.20 18.11 3.42
C LYS A 96 -12.21 19.15 3.89
N PHE A 97 -13.27 18.71 4.56
CA PHE A 97 -14.24 19.60 5.20
C PHE A 97 -13.64 20.23 6.45
N LEU A 98 -13.08 19.37 7.30
CA LEU A 98 -12.44 19.70 8.58
C LEU A 98 -11.26 18.74 8.82
N PRO A 99 -10.32 19.04 9.73
CA PRO A 99 -9.30 18.06 10.15
C PRO A 99 -9.89 16.71 10.61
N GLN A 100 -11.09 16.74 11.21
CA GLN A 100 -11.81 15.59 11.71
C GLN A 100 -12.63 14.87 10.63
N LEU A 101 -12.79 15.46 9.44
CA LEU A 101 -13.72 14.96 8.42
C LEU A 101 -13.21 15.26 7.00
N THR A 102 -12.71 14.22 6.35
CA THR A 102 -12.31 14.21 4.95
C THR A 102 -13.05 13.10 4.21
N ALA A 103 -13.51 13.41 3.00
CA ALA A 103 -14.09 12.42 2.10
C ALA A 103 -13.15 12.16 0.93
N ARG A 104 -12.90 10.89 0.61
CA ARG A 104 -12.10 10.45 -0.53
C ARG A 104 -12.93 9.52 -1.41
N ILE A 105 -12.91 9.75 -2.72
CA ILE A 105 -13.59 8.89 -3.70
C ILE A 105 -12.64 8.50 -4.82
N GLY A 106 -12.70 7.23 -5.23
CA GLY A 106 -11.90 6.67 -6.30
C GLY A 106 -11.28 5.34 -5.90
N GLN A 107 -10.12 5.03 -6.47
CA GLN A 107 -9.39 3.81 -6.21
C GLN A 107 -8.17 4.08 -5.32
N PHE A 108 -8.09 3.39 -4.18
CA PHE A 108 -7.07 3.60 -3.17
C PHE A 108 -6.85 2.34 -2.32
N LYS A 109 -5.79 2.33 -1.49
CA LYS A 109 -5.54 1.26 -0.52
C LYS A 109 -6.68 1.12 0.47
N THR A 110 -7.14 -0.11 0.68
CA THR A 110 -8.14 -0.41 1.69
C THR A 110 -7.55 -0.15 3.07
N MET A 111 -8.30 0.56 3.94
CA MET A 111 -7.85 0.90 5.30
C MET A 111 -8.06 -0.30 6.25
N TYR A 112 -7.65 -1.47 5.80
CA TYR A 112 -7.71 -2.75 6.50
C TYR A 112 -6.28 -3.21 6.78
N THR A 113 -6.01 -3.65 8.01
CA THR A 113 -4.69 -3.93 8.60
C THR A 113 -3.82 -2.68 8.82
N ILE A 114 -2.84 -2.78 9.71
CA ILE A 114 -1.83 -1.73 9.91
C ILE A 114 -0.89 -1.65 8.69
N GLU A 115 -0.55 -2.81 8.13
CA GLU A 115 0.46 -2.93 7.09
C GLU A 115 0.00 -2.46 5.72
N ASN A 116 -1.24 -2.81 5.34
CA ASN A 116 -1.71 -2.56 3.99
C ASN A 116 -1.67 -1.08 3.58
N PRO A 117 -2.05 -0.08 4.42
CA PRO A 117 -1.97 1.34 4.04
C PRO A 117 -0.53 1.84 3.82
N MET A 118 0.49 1.16 4.37
CA MET A 118 1.89 1.61 4.29
C MET A 118 2.46 1.44 2.89
N SER A 119 3.35 2.33 2.44
CA SER A 119 3.99 2.14 1.12
C SER A 119 5.04 1.01 1.18
N PRO A 120 5.14 0.18 0.13
CA PRO A 120 6.24 -0.79 -0.03
C PRO A 120 7.65 -0.19 0.07
N CYS A 121 7.81 1.12 -0.15
CA CYS A 121 9.11 1.78 -0.03
C CYS A 121 9.47 2.21 1.41
N TYR A 122 8.55 2.06 2.36
CA TYR A 122 8.77 2.33 3.79
C TYR A 122 8.87 1.07 4.65
N VAL A 123 8.17 0.00 4.27
CA VAL A 123 8.21 -1.25 5.04
C VAL A 123 9.58 -1.90 4.98
N GLU A 124 9.89 -2.69 6.00
CA GLU A 124 11.19 -3.27 6.29
C GLU A 124 11.45 -4.48 5.39
N LEU A 125 10.44 -5.33 5.20
CA LEU A 125 10.54 -6.59 4.46
C LEU A 125 10.57 -6.38 2.94
N ILE A 126 11.46 -7.08 2.23
CA ILE A 126 11.61 -6.99 0.77
C ILE A 126 10.34 -7.46 0.04
N ASN A 127 9.80 -8.61 0.44
CA ASN A 127 8.54 -9.13 -0.10
C ASN A 127 7.30 -8.33 0.33
N CYS A 128 7.47 -7.39 1.27
CA CYS A 128 6.43 -6.55 1.85
C CYS A 128 5.32 -7.33 2.57
N TYR A 129 5.08 -6.90 3.80
CA TYR A 129 4.00 -7.35 4.68
C TYR A 129 4.05 -8.82 5.07
N ALA A 130 3.37 -9.14 6.17
CA ALA A 130 3.15 -10.51 6.63
C ALA A 130 2.28 -11.32 5.66
N GLN A 131 2.40 -12.64 5.68
CA GLN A 131 1.61 -13.56 4.85
C GLN A 131 0.10 -13.38 5.09
N SER A 132 -0.28 -13.28 6.36
CA SER A 132 -1.67 -13.07 6.78
C SER A 132 -2.26 -11.78 6.21
N VAL A 133 -1.48 -10.70 6.20
CA VAL A 133 -1.86 -9.41 5.58
C VAL A 133 -1.96 -9.55 4.06
N ASN A 134 -0.95 -10.17 3.44
CA ASN A 134 -0.93 -10.38 1.99
C ASN A 134 -2.16 -11.16 1.49
N TYR A 135 -2.58 -12.19 2.23
CA TYR A 135 -3.76 -12.99 1.94
C TYR A 135 -5.06 -12.22 2.24
N LEU A 136 -5.24 -11.78 3.49
CA LEU A 136 -6.52 -11.23 3.95
C LEU A 136 -6.82 -9.83 3.38
N ALA A 137 -5.81 -9.07 2.98
CA ALA A 137 -6.01 -7.79 2.29
C ALA A 137 -5.96 -7.91 0.75
N GLY A 138 -5.70 -9.10 0.19
CA GLY A 138 -5.67 -9.32 -1.27
C GLY A 138 -4.50 -8.68 -1.99
N ILE A 139 -3.32 -8.64 -1.37
CA ILE A 139 -2.19 -7.85 -1.88
C ILE A 139 -1.52 -8.51 -3.08
N ASN A 140 -1.18 -9.80 -2.95
CA ASN A 140 -0.32 -10.50 -3.91
C ASN A 140 -1.03 -11.63 -4.65
N GLY A 141 -2.34 -11.83 -4.44
CA GLY A 141 -3.11 -12.92 -5.07
C GLY A 141 -3.00 -14.27 -4.39
N SER A 142 -2.41 -14.33 -3.18
CA SER A 142 -2.38 -15.54 -2.36
C SER A 142 -3.77 -16.01 -1.91
N ASP A 143 -4.79 -15.14 -1.93
CA ASP A 143 -6.21 -15.50 -1.89
C ASP A 143 -6.74 -15.64 -3.33
N PRO A 144 -6.93 -16.86 -3.85
CA PRO A 144 -7.36 -17.06 -5.24
C PRO A 144 -8.77 -16.53 -5.51
N LEU A 145 -9.67 -16.58 -4.52
CA LEU A 145 -11.06 -16.14 -4.70
C LEU A 145 -11.13 -14.64 -4.95
N TYR A 146 -10.22 -13.86 -4.34
CA TYR A 146 -10.19 -12.41 -4.49
C TYR A 146 -9.18 -11.92 -5.55
N GLY A 147 -8.07 -12.64 -5.72
CA GLY A 147 -7.01 -12.29 -6.65
C GLY A 147 -6.07 -11.19 -6.13
N SER A 148 -5.26 -10.64 -7.03
CA SER A 148 -4.22 -9.67 -6.71
C SER A 148 -4.71 -8.23 -6.91
N SER A 149 -5.17 -7.60 -5.82
CA SER A 149 -5.62 -6.21 -5.81
C SER A 149 -4.54 -5.22 -5.36
N SER A 150 -3.37 -5.73 -4.94
CA SER A 150 -2.34 -4.90 -4.29
C SER A 150 -2.88 -4.14 -3.07
N GLY A 151 -3.90 -4.71 -2.42
CA GLY A 151 -4.52 -4.16 -1.21
C GLY A 151 -5.42 -2.97 -1.48
N ARG A 152 -5.99 -2.86 -2.68
CA ARG A 152 -6.73 -1.68 -3.15
C ARG A 152 -8.11 -2.05 -3.65
N ASP A 153 -9.01 -1.11 -3.54
CA ASP A 153 -10.35 -1.22 -4.10
C ASP A 153 -10.87 0.18 -4.47
N MET A 154 -11.97 0.22 -5.19
CA MET A 154 -12.67 1.44 -5.56
C MET A 154 -13.85 1.68 -4.62
N GLY A 155 -13.97 2.91 -4.11
CA GLY A 155 -15.01 3.23 -3.15
C GLY A 155 -15.02 4.69 -2.68
N LEU A 156 -15.78 4.90 -1.61
CA LEU A 156 -15.87 6.15 -0.86
C LEU A 156 -15.33 5.91 0.55
N LEU A 157 -14.40 6.74 1.00
CA LEU A 157 -13.80 6.70 2.34
C LEU A 157 -14.10 8.02 3.06
N ILE A 158 -14.57 7.91 4.30
CA ILE A 158 -14.67 8.99 5.26
C ILE A 158 -13.66 8.76 6.37
N TYR A 159 -12.83 9.76 6.67
CA TYR A 159 -11.77 9.63 7.67
C TYR A 159 -11.40 10.96 8.32
N GLY A 160 -10.71 10.89 9.44
CA GLY A 160 -10.15 12.06 10.10
C GLY A 160 -9.51 11.78 11.45
N ASP A 161 -8.99 12.85 12.04
CA ASP A 161 -8.30 12.83 13.34
C ASP A 161 -9.16 13.49 14.41
N LEU A 162 -9.40 12.79 15.52
CA LEU A 162 -10.17 13.28 16.66
C LEU A 162 -9.23 13.61 17.83
N PHE A 163 -9.68 14.51 18.72
CA PHE A 163 -9.00 14.87 19.98
C PHE A 163 -7.50 15.19 19.81
N GLY A 164 -7.15 16.03 18.83
CA GLY A 164 -5.75 16.42 18.62
C GLY A 164 -4.86 15.28 18.12
N LYS A 165 -5.41 14.36 17.30
CA LYS A 165 -4.75 13.16 16.74
C LYS A 165 -4.58 11.99 17.71
N LEU A 166 -5.22 12.04 18.88
CA LEU A 166 -5.28 10.87 19.77
C LEU A 166 -5.96 9.68 19.09
N VAL A 167 -6.94 9.93 18.22
CA VAL A 167 -7.69 8.88 17.52
C VAL A 167 -7.77 9.19 16.03
N ASN A 168 -7.31 8.24 15.20
CA ASN A 168 -7.55 8.22 13.77
C ASN A 168 -8.63 7.20 13.45
N TYR A 169 -9.61 7.57 12.62
CA TYR A 169 -10.66 6.67 12.18
C TYR A 169 -10.82 6.70 10.67
N ASN A 170 -11.22 5.55 10.11
CA ASN A 170 -11.49 5.38 8.69
C ASN A 170 -12.75 4.52 8.54
N LEU A 171 -13.65 4.93 7.66
CA LEU A 171 -14.82 4.14 7.27
C LEU A 171 -15.03 4.26 5.77
N ALA A 172 -14.94 3.14 5.07
CA ALA A 172 -15.10 3.07 3.63
C ALA A 172 -16.22 2.13 3.21
N LEU A 173 -16.88 2.50 2.12
CA LEU A 173 -17.78 1.65 1.35
C LEU A 173 -17.12 1.38 -0.01
N MET A 174 -16.86 0.11 -0.32
CA MET A 174 -16.04 -0.30 -1.46
C MET A 174 -16.74 -1.38 -2.29
N ASN A 175 -16.36 -1.53 -3.56
CA ASN A 175 -16.97 -2.53 -4.46
C ASN A 175 -16.66 -3.97 -4.03
N GLY A 176 -15.52 -4.22 -3.39
CA GLY A 176 -15.15 -5.55 -2.93
C GLY A 176 -14.61 -6.47 -4.03
N GLN A 177 -14.32 -5.93 -5.22
CA GLN A 177 -13.70 -6.69 -6.34
C GLN A 177 -12.21 -6.40 -6.50
N GLY A 178 -11.67 -5.45 -5.74
CA GLY A 178 -10.28 -5.05 -5.87
C GLY A 178 -10.06 -3.98 -6.94
N ILE A 179 -8.90 -4.03 -7.58
CA ILE A 179 -8.35 -2.92 -8.35
C ILE A 179 -8.61 -3.04 -9.85
N ASN A 180 -8.91 -1.93 -10.53
CA ASN A 180 -9.10 -1.84 -11.99
C ASN A 180 -10.17 -2.79 -12.54
N LEU A 181 -11.15 -3.15 -11.72
CA LEU A 181 -12.24 -4.05 -12.07
C LEU A 181 -13.58 -3.33 -11.88
N LYS A 182 -14.51 -3.62 -12.78
CA LYS A 182 -15.92 -3.29 -12.55
C LYS A 182 -16.47 -4.19 -11.46
N ASP A 183 -17.36 -3.66 -10.65
CA ASP A 183 -18.09 -4.48 -9.69
C ASP A 183 -18.86 -5.60 -10.41
N LYS A 184 -18.73 -6.83 -9.88
CA LYS A 184 -19.36 -8.03 -10.40
C LYS A 184 -20.62 -8.41 -9.63
N ASN A 185 -20.94 -7.67 -8.56
CA ASN A 185 -22.18 -7.85 -7.82
C ASN A 185 -22.76 -6.49 -7.35
N ASN A 186 -23.89 -6.54 -6.64
CA ASN A 186 -24.56 -5.37 -6.07
C ASN A 186 -24.33 -5.23 -4.57
N GLN A 187 -23.40 -6.00 -4.00
CA GLN A 187 -23.04 -5.91 -2.60
C GLN A 187 -21.84 -4.97 -2.46
N LYS A 188 -21.66 -4.40 -1.28
CA LYS A 188 -20.54 -3.51 -1.01
C LYS A 188 -19.84 -3.98 0.25
N ASP A 189 -18.53 -3.82 0.25
CA ASP A 189 -17.71 -4.07 1.41
C ASP A 189 -17.70 -2.81 2.28
N ILE A 190 -17.97 -3.02 3.56
CA ILE A 190 -17.76 -2.02 4.60
C ILE A 190 -16.40 -2.30 5.20
N VAL A 191 -15.49 -1.33 5.09
CA VAL A 191 -14.15 -1.40 5.63
C VAL A 191 -14.00 -0.32 6.69
N GLY A 192 -13.60 -0.70 7.90
CA GLY A 192 -13.42 0.24 9.00
C GLY A 192 -12.09 0.04 9.68
N SER A 193 -11.47 1.12 10.16
CA SER A 193 -10.34 1.05 11.07
C SER A 193 -10.36 2.17 12.10
N LEU A 194 -9.78 1.87 13.25
CA LEU A 194 -9.59 2.79 14.35
C LEU A 194 -8.19 2.61 14.91
N MET A 195 -7.43 3.69 15.00
CA MET A 195 -6.11 3.73 15.60
C MET A 195 -6.10 4.74 16.74
N VAL A 196 -5.64 4.34 17.91
CA VAL A 196 -5.48 5.20 19.08
C VAL A 196 -3.99 5.39 19.35
N HIS A 197 -3.59 6.62 19.62
CA HIS A 197 -2.22 7.05 19.87
C HIS A 197 -2.08 7.52 21.33
N PRO A 198 -2.18 6.61 22.32
CA PRO A 198 -2.16 7.01 23.73
C PRO A 198 -0.85 7.70 24.13
N LEU A 199 0.24 7.44 23.41
CA LEU A 199 1.57 8.02 23.62
C LEU A 199 2.22 8.26 22.24
N ASP A 200 3.14 9.22 22.14
CA ASP A 200 3.83 9.54 20.88
C ASP A 200 4.57 8.34 20.25
N TRP A 201 4.97 7.38 21.07
CA TRP A 201 5.68 6.16 20.67
C TRP A 201 4.78 4.93 20.55
N LEU A 202 3.52 4.98 20.99
CA LEU A 202 2.61 3.83 21.02
C LEU A 202 1.35 4.13 20.23
N SER A 203 1.04 3.25 19.29
CA SER A 203 -0.25 3.22 18.61
C SER A 203 -0.87 1.84 18.78
N VAL A 204 -2.12 1.76 19.19
CA VAL A 204 -2.90 0.50 19.24
C VAL A 204 -4.20 0.68 18.47
N GLY A 205 -4.59 -0.33 17.70
CA GLY A 205 -5.80 -0.22 16.89
C GLY A 205 -6.22 -1.52 16.25
N GLY A 206 -7.25 -1.42 15.43
CA GLY A 206 -7.81 -2.56 14.73
C GLY A 206 -8.61 -2.13 13.51
N SER A 207 -8.96 -3.12 12.70
CA SER A 207 -9.69 -2.89 11.47
C SER A 207 -10.57 -4.08 11.12
N PHE A 208 -11.51 -3.88 10.20
CA PHE A 208 -12.35 -4.94 9.70
C PHE A 208 -12.76 -4.71 8.24
N VAL A 209 -13.11 -5.81 7.58
CA VAL A 209 -13.81 -5.87 6.30
C VAL A 209 -15.04 -6.74 6.51
N LYS A 210 -16.21 -6.23 6.10
CA LYS A 210 -17.47 -6.97 6.13
C LYS A 210 -18.22 -6.74 4.82
N GLY A 211 -18.46 -7.81 4.08
CA GLY A 211 -19.23 -7.75 2.85
C GLY A 211 -19.29 -9.08 2.12
N LYS A 212 -19.54 -9.02 0.80
CA LYS A 212 -19.53 -10.21 -0.07
C LYS A 212 -18.73 -9.95 -1.34
N GLY A 213 -17.61 -10.65 -1.47
CA GLY A 213 -16.83 -10.67 -2.70
C GLY A 213 -17.52 -11.50 -3.78
N CYS A 214 -17.10 -11.33 -5.03
CA CYS A 214 -17.45 -12.21 -6.14
C CYS A 214 -16.19 -12.95 -6.57
N ALA A 215 -16.22 -14.28 -6.61
CA ALA A 215 -15.03 -15.08 -6.85
C ALA A 215 -14.46 -14.86 -8.26
N VAL A 216 -13.16 -14.59 -8.36
CA VAL A 216 -12.46 -14.39 -9.64
C VAL A 216 -11.74 -15.64 -10.14
N ALA A 217 -11.45 -16.57 -9.25
CA ALA A 217 -10.91 -17.89 -9.52
C ALA A 217 -11.47 -18.89 -8.50
N THR A 218 -11.22 -20.18 -8.72
CA THR A 218 -11.51 -21.23 -7.74
C THR A 218 -10.40 -21.31 -6.68
N SER A 219 -10.70 -21.88 -5.52
CA SER A 219 -9.73 -22.11 -4.45
C SER A 219 -9.86 -23.52 -3.91
N THR A 220 -8.75 -24.21 -3.73
CA THR A 220 -8.72 -25.53 -3.07
C THR A 220 -9.15 -25.46 -1.61
N LEU A 221 -9.03 -24.29 -0.98
CA LEU A 221 -9.47 -24.06 0.40
C LEU A 221 -11.00 -23.99 0.49
N ASN A 222 -11.65 -23.44 -0.55
CA ASN A 222 -13.11 -23.32 -0.64
C ASN A 222 -13.59 -23.93 -1.98
N PRO A 223 -13.63 -25.27 -2.10
CA PRO A 223 -13.93 -25.94 -3.37
C PRO A 223 -15.37 -25.70 -3.85
N ASP A 224 -16.28 -25.37 -2.94
CA ASP A 224 -17.69 -25.15 -3.24
C ASP A 224 -17.97 -23.81 -3.92
N ILE A 225 -17.01 -22.86 -3.88
CA ILE A 225 -17.20 -21.52 -4.46
C ILE A 225 -16.70 -21.52 -5.91
N GLN A 226 -17.62 -21.31 -6.85
CA GLN A 226 -17.31 -21.22 -8.27
C GLN A 226 -17.03 -19.77 -8.71
N VAL A 227 -16.35 -19.62 -9.84
CA VAL A 227 -16.08 -18.31 -10.44
C VAL A 227 -17.39 -17.57 -10.72
N GLY A 228 -17.48 -16.32 -10.28
CA GLY A 228 -18.67 -15.49 -10.42
C GLY A 228 -19.65 -15.59 -9.23
N GLU A 229 -19.47 -16.54 -8.32
CA GLU A 229 -20.33 -16.67 -7.15
C GLU A 229 -19.99 -15.65 -6.06
N ASN A 230 -21.03 -15.22 -5.35
CA ASN A 230 -20.87 -14.34 -4.20
C ASN A 230 -20.54 -15.16 -2.96
N TYR A 231 -19.53 -14.75 -2.21
CA TYR A 231 -19.17 -15.37 -0.95
C TYR A 231 -18.99 -14.33 0.15
N THR A 232 -19.36 -14.69 1.37
CA THR A 232 -19.17 -13.81 2.52
C THR A 232 -17.69 -13.64 2.83
N ARG A 233 -17.26 -12.39 3.02
CA ARG A 233 -15.92 -12.03 3.44
C ARG A 233 -16.00 -11.19 4.71
N ASN A 234 -15.66 -11.83 5.83
CA ASN A 234 -15.62 -11.18 7.14
C ASN A 234 -14.21 -11.32 7.71
N ARG A 235 -13.48 -10.22 7.77
CA ARG A 235 -12.07 -10.22 8.18
C ARG A 235 -11.85 -9.11 9.20
N TRP A 236 -10.99 -9.34 10.19
CA TRP A 236 -10.67 -8.33 11.18
C TRP A 236 -9.22 -8.46 11.64
N SER A 237 -8.66 -7.36 12.13
CA SER A 237 -7.33 -7.30 12.70
C SER A 237 -7.30 -6.44 13.97
N ALA A 238 -6.33 -6.74 14.83
CA ALA A 238 -5.98 -5.92 15.98
C ALA A 238 -4.47 -5.96 16.17
N GLY A 239 -3.86 -4.80 16.42
CA GLY A 239 -2.41 -4.71 16.48
C GLY A 239 -1.89 -3.43 17.14
N ALA A 240 -0.57 -3.34 17.18
CA ALA A 240 0.15 -2.23 17.76
C ALA A 240 1.38 -1.86 16.93
N VAL A 241 1.72 -0.57 16.99
CA VAL A 241 2.96 0.00 16.47
C VAL A 241 3.66 0.70 17.63
N ILE A 242 4.91 0.30 17.87
CA ILE A 242 5.78 0.85 18.89
C ILE A 242 6.96 1.50 18.17
N LYS A 243 7.13 2.81 18.32
CA LYS A 243 8.23 3.57 17.69
C LYS A 243 9.14 4.15 18.75
N THR A 244 10.27 3.52 19.00
CA THR A 244 11.23 3.97 20.01
C THR A 244 12.60 4.15 19.38
N LYS A 245 13.48 4.86 20.09
CA LYS A 245 14.92 4.84 19.77
C LYS A 245 15.56 3.88 20.77
N PRO A 246 16.19 2.77 20.33
CA PRO A 246 16.65 2.48 18.97
C PRO A 246 15.77 1.51 18.15
N VAL A 247 14.57 1.11 18.60
CA VAL A 247 13.79 0.03 17.97
C VAL A 247 12.38 0.44 17.60
N ASP A 248 11.99 0.15 16.36
CA ASP A 248 10.62 0.18 15.88
C ASP A 248 10.07 -1.25 15.83
N VAL A 249 8.87 -1.47 16.37
CA VAL A 249 8.18 -2.77 16.37
C VAL A 249 6.77 -2.60 15.87
N ARG A 250 6.31 -3.56 15.06
CA ARG A 250 4.94 -3.65 14.59
C ARG A 250 4.45 -5.07 14.72
N THR A 251 3.24 -5.22 15.24
CA THR A 251 2.61 -6.51 15.41
C THR A 251 1.12 -6.41 15.20
N GLU A 252 0.54 -7.46 14.64
CA GLU A 252 -0.89 -7.53 14.39
C GLU A 252 -1.33 -8.99 14.41
N TYR A 253 -2.50 -9.24 14.98
CA TYR A 253 -3.25 -10.48 14.83
C TYR A 253 -4.40 -10.23 13.84
N LEU A 254 -4.62 -11.19 12.94
CA LEU A 254 -5.64 -11.13 11.93
C LEU A 254 -6.44 -12.43 11.92
N ALA A 255 -7.73 -12.32 11.64
CA ALA A 255 -8.59 -13.47 11.39
C ALA A 255 -9.58 -13.20 10.26
N GLY A 256 -9.84 -14.23 9.47
CA GLY A 256 -10.78 -14.21 8.36
C GLY A 256 -11.79 -15.34 8.44
N LYS A 257 -13.01 -15.07 7.96
CA LYS A 257 -14.01 -16.06 7.61
C LYS A 257 -14.51 -15.75 6.20
N ASP A 258 -14.05 -16.56 5.25
CA ASP A 258 -14.40 -16.45 3.84
C ASP A 258 -15.24 -17.67 3.45
N GLY A 259 -16.53 -17.45 3.21
CA GLY A 259 -17.50 -18.54 3.13
C GLY A 259 -17.53 -19.38 4.42
N HIS A 260 -17.13 -20.64 4.30
CA HIS A 260 -17.04 -21.58 5.43
C HIS A 260 -15.62 -21.71 6.01
N VAL A 261 -14.59 -21.29 5.26
CA VAL A 261 -13.19 -21.36 5.70
C VAL A 261 -12.88 -20.27 6.70
N LYS A 262 -12.17 -20.65 7.76
CA LYS A 262 -11.61 -19.74 8.75
C LYS A 262 -10.09 -19.76 8.63
N SER A 263 -9.50 -18.57 8.65
CA SER A 263 -8.06 -18.35 8.65
C SER A 263 -7.68 -17.43 9.80
N ASP A 264 -6.45 -17.56 10.29
CA ASP A 264 -5.87 -16.65 11.26
C ASP A 264 -4.35 -16.57 11.12
N GLY A 265 -3.79 -15.47 11.58
CA GLY A 265 -2.35 -15.28 11.56
C GLY A 265 -1.96 -14.12 12.46
N TYR A 266 -0.67 -14.08 12.77
CA TYR A 266 -0.11 -12.98 13.51
C TYR A 266 1.35 -12.83 13.12
N TYR A 267 1.83 -11.61 13.24
CA TYR A 267 3.23 -11.31 12.97
C TYR A 267 3.78 -10.32 13.98
N VAL A 268 5.10 -10.31 14.09
CA VAL A 268 5.87 -9.23 14.69
C VAL A 268 7.06 -8.93 13.80
N THR A 269 7.23 -7.67 13.45
CA THR A 269 8.36 -7.18 12.66
C THR A 269 9.05 -6.08 13.47
N ALA A 270 10.35 -6.23 13.67
CA ALA A 270 11.20 -5.29 14.39
C ALA A 270 12.30 -4.74 13.47
N SER A 271 12.57 -3.45 13.60
CA SER A 271 13.67 -2.74 12.97
C SER A 271 14.49 -2.05 14.06
N ALA A 272 15.73 -2.52 14.25
CA ALA A 272 16.66 -1.94 15.21
C ALA A 272 17.68 -1.04 14.49
N HIS A 273 17.74 0.23 14.89
CA HIS A 273 18.66 1.24 14.36
C HIS A 273 20.03 1.16 15.05
N VAL A 274 20.79 0.10 14.77
CA VAL A 274 22.02 -0.25 15.51
C VAL A 274 23.18 0.71 15.21
N PHE A 275 23.36 1.12 13.96
CA PHE A 275 24.40 2.08 13.55
C PHE A 275 23.81 3.20 12.70
N PRO A 276 24.51 4.35 12.55
CA PRO A 276 24.08 5.38 11.60
C PRO A 276 23.86 4.78 10.21
N LYS A 277 22.63 4.93 9.69
CA LYS A 277 22.20 4.43 8.37
C LYS A 277 22.10 2.90 8.23
N VAL A 278 22.36 2.11 9.28
CA VAL A 278 22.25 0.65 9.21
C VAL A 278 21.20 0.18 10.20
N ASP A 279 20.20 -0.53 9.68
CA ASP A 279 19.16 -1.16 10.49
C ASP A 279 19.23 -2.67 10.36
N VAL A 280 19.00 -3.35 11.49
CA VAL A 280 18.83 -4.81 11.56
C VAL A 280 17.33 -5.09 11.60
N ILE A 281 16.88 -5.96 10.70
CA ILE A 281 15.48 -6.35 10.59
C ILE A 281 15.32 -7.78 11.10
N ALA A 282 14.30 -8.01 11.91
CA ALA A 282 13.85 -9.34 12.30
C ALA A 282 12.33 -9.42 12.17
N SER A 283 11.81 -10.53 11.67
CA SER A 283 10.36 -10.76 11.61
C SER A 283 10.02 -12.21 11.89
N TYR A 284 8.92 -12.40 12.61
CA TYR A 284 8.24 -13.66 12.80
C TYR A 284 6.83 -13.50 12.27
N ASP A 285 6.42 -14.38 11.36
CA ASP A 285 5.12 -14.31 10.69
C ASP A 285 4.49 -15.69 10.58
N TYR A 286 3.41 -15.91 11.33
CA TYR A 286 2.63 -17.13 11.32
C TYR A 286 1.31 -16.90 10.61
N PHE A 287 0.93 -17.84 9.73
CA PHE A 287 -0.36 -17.82 9.08
C PHE A 287 -0.93 -19.23 8.90
N ASN A 288 -2.20 -19.39 9.27
CA ASN A 288 -3.02 -20.56 8.97
C ASN A 288 -4.11 -20.16 7.96
N LYS A 289 -3.97 -20.64 6.72
CA LYS A 289 -4.90 -20.36 5.63
C LYS A 289 -6.24 -21.06 5.81
N SER A 290 -6.26 -22.22 6.46
CA SER A 290 -7.49 -22.97 6.72
C SER A 290 -7.36 -23.78 8.00
N LYS A 291 -8.14 -23.41 9.02
CA LYS A 291 -8.23 -24.16 10.28
C LYS A 291 -8.75 -25.60 10.12
N VAL A 292 -9.42 -25.91 9.01
CA VAL A 292 -9.94 -27.25 8.74
C VAL A 292 -8.87 -28.14 8.11
N LEU A 293 -8.07 -27.58 7.21
CA LEU A 293 -6.98 -28.31 6.53
C LEU A 293 -5.66 -28.25 7.29
N ASP A 294 -5.59 -27.42 8.32
CA ASP A 294 -4.38 -27.13 9.09
C ASP A 294 -3.22 -26.59 8.24
N ASP A 295 -3.54 -25.83 7.18
CA ASP A 295 -2.59 -25.24 6.23
C ASP A 295 -1.83 -24.06 6.85
N LYS A 296 -0.85 -24.40 7.69
CA LYS A 296 -0.02 -23.49 8.47
C LYS A 296 1.34 -23.26 7.81
N GLN A 297 1.80 -22.02 7.85
CA GLN A 297 3.16 -21.65 7.51
C GLN A 297 3.70 -20.61 8.49
N THR A 298 4.96 -20.75 8.88
CA THR A 298 5.70 -19.77 9.70
C THR A 298 6.95 -19.32 8.98
N ASN A 299 7.11 -18.02 8.81
CA ASN A 299 8.29 -17.42 8.22
C ASN A 299 9.13 -16.75 9.30
N TYR A 300 10.43 -17.03 9.28
CA TYR A 300 11.44 -16.37 10.10
C TYR A 300 12.32 -15.53 9.20
N VAL A 301 12.33 -14.21 9.39
CA VAL A 301 13.13 -13.29 8.56
C VAL A 301 14.20 -12.64 9.42
N VAL A 302 15.43 -12.61 8.91
CA VAL A 302 16.50 -11.76 9.41
C VAL A 302 17.13 -11.01 8.25
N GLY A 303 17.51 -9.75 8.49
CA GLY A 303 18.10 -8.95 7.42
C GLY A 303 18.80 -7.70 7.88
N LEU A 304 19.42 -7.05 6.91
CA LEU A 304 20.13 -5.79 7.06
C LEU A 304 19.62 -4.81 6.00
N GLN A 305 19.57 -3.54 6.37
CA GLN A 305 19.36 -2.45 5.42
C GLN A 305 20.33 -1.31 5.65
N TYR A 306 20.90 -0.77 4.57
CA TYR A 306 21.83 0.34 4.58
C TYR A 306 21.29 1.52 3.75
N TRP A 307 21.11 2.66 4.39
CA TRP A 307 20.60 3.91 3.79
C TRP A 307 21.75 4.79 3.28
N PHE A 308 22.16 4.59 2.04
CA PHE A 308 23.25 5.38 1.44
C PHE A 308 22.85 6.82 1.12
N TYR A 309 21.56 7.09 0.94
CA TYR A 309 20.99 8.42 0.70
C TYR A 309 19.56 8.49 1.29
N PRO A 310 19.02 9.67 1.67
CA PRO A 310 17.65 9.77 2.14
C PRO A 310 16.66 9.06 1.19
N LYS A 311 15.87 8.12 1.74
CA LYS A 311 14.89 7.28 1.03
C LYS A 311 15.47 6.23 0.05
N CYS A 312 16.79 6.15 -0.09
CA CYS A 312 17.47 5.15 -0.92
C CYS A 312 18.26 4.18 -0.06
N ARG A 313 18.07 2.87 -0.29
CA ARG A 313 18.67 1.82 0.53
C ARG A 313 19.05 0.59 -0.27
N VAL A 314 20.03 -0.13 0.26
CA VAL A 314 20.32 -1.52 -0.11
C VAL A 314 19.84 -2.41 1.03
N GLN A 315 19.22 -3.53 0.71
CA GLN A 315 18.70 -4.49 1.68
C GLN A 315 19.18 -5.90 1.32
N ALA A 316 19.44 -6.71 2.34
CA ALA A 316 19.68 -8.14 2.22
C ALA A 316 18.87 -8.85 3.30
N GLN A 317 18.09 -9.87 2.92
CA GLN A 317 17.21 -10.61 3.83
C GLN A 317 17.29 -12.10 3.54
N TYR A 318 17.31 -12.89 4.61
CA TYR A 318 17.13 -14.32 4.59
C TYR A 318 15.80 -14.65 5.27
N THR A 319 15.00 -15.50 4.64
CA THR A 319 13.74 -16.00 5.16
C THR A 319 13.78 -17.53 5.18
N TYR A 320 13.54 -18.11 6.36
CA TYR A 320 13.25 -19.54 6.49
C TYR A 320 11.74 -19.75 6.55
N CYS A 321 11.20 -20.47 5.57
CA CYS A 321 9.79 -20.81 5.44
C CYS A 321 9.56 -22.21 6.02
N ASN A 322 8.92 -22.27 7.18
CA ASN A 322 8.54 -23.53 7.83
C ASN A 322 7.08 -23.85 7.51
N ARG A 323 6.83 -24.86 6.68
CA ARG A 323 5.49 -25.26 6.22
C ARG A 323 5.02 -26.49 6.95
N HIS A 324 3.74 -26.51 7.32
CA HIS A 324 3.10 -27.72 7.81
C HIS A 324 2.75 -28.69 6.68
N ILE A 325 2.33 -28.14 5.53
CA ILE A 325 2.02 -28.88 4.31
C ILE A 325 3.03 -28.49 3.23
N GLY A 326 3.73 -29.46 2.66
CA GLY A 326 4.82 -29.27 1.71
C GLY A 326 6.19 -29.18 2.40
N GLU A 327 7.23 -28.90 1.62
CA GLU A 327 8.59 -28.82 2.13
C GLU A 327 8.94 -27.43 2.66
N ASN A 328 9.82 -27.41 3.65
CA ASN A 328 10.42 -26.17 4.14
C ASN A 328 11.32 -25.58 3.06
N SER A 329 11.45 -24.26 3.04
CA SER A 329 12.28 -23.58 2.06
C SER A 329 13.05 -22.40 2.64
N ASN A 330 14.05 -21.97 1.89
CA ASN A 330 14.96 -20.88 2.14
C ASN A 330 14.82 -19.86 1.02
N LEU A 331 14.67 -18.61 1.41
CA LEU A 331 14.56 -17.48 0.50
C LEU A 331 15.63 -16.47 0.85
N LEU A 332 16.53 -16.19 -0.09
CA LEU A 332 17.56 -15.16 0.02
C LEU A 332 17.24 -14.03 -0.96
N GLN A 333 17.19 -12.80 -0.45
CA GLN A 333 16.84 -11.64 -1.24
C GLN A 333 17.83 -10.50 -1.03
N ALA A 334 18.17 -9.83 -2.13
CA ALA A 334 18.85 -8.54 -2.12
C ALA A 334 18.01 -7.52 -2.90
N GLN A 335 17.91 -6.29 -2.41
CA GLN A 335 17.13 -5.24 -3.07
C GLN A 335 17.86 -3.90 -3.01
N LEU A 336 17.97 -3.23 -4.15
CA LEU A 336 18.28 -1.81 -4.26
C LEU A 336 16.99 -1.02 -4.43
N GLN A 337 16.75 -0.07 -3.53
CA GLN A 337 15.66 0.89 -3.61
C GLN A 337 16.20 2.29 -3.86
N VAL A 338 15.70 2.94 -4.91
CA VAL A 338 15.95 4.36 -5.18
C VAL A 338 14.61 5.09 -5.20
N ARG A 339 14.51 6.19 -4.46
CA ARG A 339 13.30 7.01 -4.37
C ARG A 339 13.64 8.49 -4.51
N PHE A 340 12.83 9.20 -5.28
CA PHE A 340 12.90 10.64 -5.47
C PHE A 340 11.59 11.31 -5.04
#